data_AF-A0A0R2CAE1-F1
#
_entry.id   AF-A0A0R2CAE1-F1
#
_cell.length_a   1.000
_cell.length_b   1.000
_cell.length_c   1.000
_cell.angle_alpha   90.00
_cell.angle_beta   90.00
_cell.angle_gamma   90.00
#
_symmetry.space_group_name_H-M   'P 1'
#
loop_
_entity.id
_entity.type
_entity.pdbx_description
1 polymer ?
#
loop_
_entity_poly.entity_id
_entity_poly.type
_entity_poly.pdbx_seq_one_letter_code
_entity_poly.pdbx_strand_id
1 'polypeptide(L)'
;MDLVWPDNLATLGRRQIVFGGKSMRTFWGGVRRNGWLVLALFVLLMLFISSSMTFHQQNAAPLLARLLPSKPGYHLVAAIHWHYAGSVVSVASEGYFGVLQFIMRKCAHFGSYFILGLSLYMGTRRHIPAWWLRVVMVPLTCAGCAALDEFHQMLTGDRSPLFQDVILDTTGAVCGMLLVIVLLLACRRRRALN
;
A
#
# COMPACT_ATOMS: atom_id res chain seq x y z
N MET A 1 35.86 54.95 14.24
CA MET A 1 35.72 53.62 13.60
C MET A 1 34.25 53.31 13.73
N ASP A 2 33.48 53.79 12.77
CA ASP A 2 32.03 53.93 12.93
C ASP A 2 31.38 52.65 12.41
N LEU A 3 30.68 51.98 13.31
CA LEU A 3 29.95 50.75 13.04
C LEU A 3 28.69 51.13 12.26
N VAL A 4 28.77 51.10 10.92
CA VAL A 4 27.61 51.33 10.05
C VAL A 4 26.74 50.07 10.05
N TRP A 5 25.57 50.16 10.69
CA TRP A 5 24.52 49.15 10.59
C TRP A 5 23.72 49.38 9.30
N PRO A 6 23.44 48.36 8.47
CA PRO A 6 22.68 48.56 7.24
C PRO A 6 21.18 48.71 7.54
N ASP A 7 20.59 49.83 7.12
CA ASP A 7 19.18 50.22 7.33
C ASP A 7 18.14 49.42 6.50
N ASN A 8 18.45 48.20 6.09
CA ASN A 8 17.51 47.43 5.29
C ASN A 8 17.60 45.92 5.55
N LEU A 9 16.70 45.42 6.40
CA LEU A 9 16.41 43.98 6.51
C LEU A 9 15.73 43.42 5.23
N ALA A 10 15.34 44.27 4.29
CA ALA A 10 14.70 43.90 3.03
C ALA A 10 15.69 43.38 1.95
N THR A 11 17.00 43.57 2.11
CA THR A 11 18.03 43.11 1.17
C THR A 11 18.59 41.73 1.53
N LEU A 12 18.12 41.09 2.60
CA LEU A 12 18.21 39.64 2.79
C LEU A 12 17.23 38.96 1.84
N GLY A 13 17.46 39.18 0.54
CA GLY A 13 16.73 38.56 -0.54
C GLY A 13 16.70 37.06 -0.30
N ARG A 14 15.48 36.52 -0.25
CA ARG A 14 15.12 35.10 -0.30
C ARG A 14 16.26 34.27 -0.89
N ARG A 15 17.22 33.86 -0.06
CA ARG A 15 18.19 32.85 -0.46
C ARG A 15 17.36 31.59 -0.58
N GLN A 16 16.92 31.31 -1.81
CA GLN A 16 16.36 30.03 -2.17
C GLN A 16 17.36 29.01 -1.66
N ILE A 17 16.96 28.15 -0.72
CA ILE A 17 17.81 27.06 -0.28
C ILE A 17 17.89 26.13 -1.50
N VAL A 18 18.99 26.25 -2.25
CA VAL A 18 19.27 25.45 -3.44
C VAL A 18 20.06 24.24 -2.97
N PHE A 19 19.37 23.11 -2.78
CA PHE A 19 20.03 21.82 -2.64
C PHE A 19 20.28 21.23 -4.04
N GLY A 20 21.54 20.99 -4.41
CA GLY A 20 21.90 20.26 -5.62
C GLY A 20 21.49 20.89 -6.97
N GLY A 21 21.47 22.23 -7.06
CA GLY A 21 21.21 22.95 -8.32
C GLY A 21 19.75 23.05 -8.75
N LYS A 22 18.80 22.54 -7.96
CA LYS A 22 17.34 22.71 -8.19
C LYS A 22 16.74 23.59 -7.09
N SER A 23 15.96 24.60 -7.49
CA SER A 23 15.16 25.39 -6.54
C SER A 23 14.17 24.50 -5.79
N MET A 24 13.93 24.80 -4.52
CA MET A 24 12.93 24.11 -3.70
C MET A 24 11.54 24.06 -4.38
N ARG A 25 11.20 25.07 -5.19
CA ARG A 25 9.94 25.13 -5.95
C ARG A 25 9.86 24.07 -7.07
N THR A 26 10.98 23.78 -7.75
CA THR A 26 11.00 22.76 -8.83
C THR A 26 10.96 21.35 -8.27
N PHE A 27 11.55 21.11 -7.10
CA PHE A 27 11.43 19.86 -6.36
C PHE A 27 9.97 19.54 -6.01
N TRP A 28 9.28 20.44 -5.32
CA TRP A 28 7.86 20.26 -4.96
C TRP A 28 6.94 20.15 -6.19
N GLY A 29 7.28 20.83 -7.29
CA GLY A 29 6.59 20.67 -8.57
C GLY A 29 6.72 19.25 -9.16
N GLY A 30 7.88 18.61 -8.99
CA GLY A 30 8.11 17.22 -9.39
C GLY A 30 7.34 16.22 -8.53
N VAL A 31 7.32 16.41 -7.21
CA VAL A 31 6.55 15.59 -6.27
C VAL A 31 5.06 15.63 -6.60
N ARG A 32 4.49 16.82 -6.80
CA ARG A 32 3.08 16.99 -7.20
C ARG A 32 2.77 16.30 -8.52
N ARG A 33 3.69 16.37 -9.48
CA ARG A 33 3.53 15.74 -10.81
C ARG A 33 3.53 14.21 -10.74
N ASN A 34 4.23 13.63 -9.75
CA ASN A 34 4.38 12.19 -9.55
C ASN A 34 3.62 11.69 -8.32
N GLY A 35 2.55 12.37 -7.89
CA GLY A 35 1.83 12.04 -6.65
C GLY A 35 1.40 10.58 -6.54
N TRP A 36 1.02 9.93 -7.65
CA TRP A 36 0.69 8.51 -7.68
C TRP A 36 1.89 7.59 -7.40
N LEU A 37 3.09 7.94 -7.87
CA LEU A 37 4.31 7.19 -7.54
C LEU A 37 4.72 7.42 -6.08
N VAL A 38 4.49 8.62 -5.55
CA VAL A 38 4.70 8.91 -4.12
C VAL A 38 3.73 8.08 -3.27
N LEU A 39 2.47 7.95 -3.68
CA LEU A 39 1.50 7.06 -3.03
C LEU A 39 1.94 5.59 -3.09
N ALA A 40 2.42 5.13 -4.26
CA ALA A 40 2.95 3.77 -4.40
C ALA A 40 4.13 3.52 -3.45
N LEU A 41 5.07 4.47 -3.36
CA LEU A 41 6.20 4.40 -2.43
C LEU A 41 5.75 4.40 -0.98
N PHE A 42 4.74 5.20 -0.63
CA PHE A 42 4.17 5.21 0.71
C PHE A 42 3.55 3.85 1.08
N VAL A 43 2.79 3.24 0.16
CA VAL A 43 2.23 1.90 0.39
C VAL A 43 3.34 0.85 0.53
N LEU A 44 4.37 0.89 -0.32
CA LEU A 44 5.52 -0.01 -0.20
C LEU A 44 6.25 0.15 1.15
N LEU A 45 6.40 1.38 1.63
CA LEU A 45 6.99 1.64 2.95
C LEU A 45 6.10 1.08 4.07
N MET A 46 4.78 1.24 3.98
CA MET A 46 3.84 0.66 4.94
C MET A 46 3.92 -0.86 4.96
N LEU A 47 3.97 -1.50 3.78
CA LEU A 47 4.13 -2.95 3.65
C LEU A 47 5.46 -3.41 4.25
N PHE A 48 6.56 -2.72 3.93
CA PHE A 48 7.88 -3.04 4.47
C PHE A 48 7.91 -2.94 6.00
N ILE A 49 7.35 -1.86 6.58
CA ILE A 49 7.25 -1.71 8.03
C ILE A 49 6.40 -2.83 8.64
N SER A 50 5.25 -3.16 8.02
CA SER A 50 4.40 -4.26 8.45
C SER A 50 5.15 -5.59 8.42
N SER A 51 5.87 -5.86 7.33
CA SER A 51 6.67 -7.06 7.11
C SER A 51 7.80 -7.21 8.14
N SER A 52 8.35 -6.08 8.62
CA SER A 52 9.32 -6.07 9.72
C SER A 52 8.74 -6.34 11.11
N MET A 53 7.43 -6.48 11.28
CA MET A 53 6.80 -6.73 12.58
C MET A 53 6.58 -8.23 12.84
N THR A 54 6.93 -8.69 14.04
CA THR A 54 6.70 -10.08 14.49
C THR A 54 5.20 -10.39 14.67
N PHE A 55 4.84 -11.67 14.80
CA PHE A 55 3.45 -12.09 15.06
C PHE A 55 2.85 -11.41 16.29
N HIS A 56 3.61 -11.33 17.39
CA HIS A 56 3.15 -10.68 18.61
C HIS A 56 2.94 -9.16 18.43
N GLN A 57 3.79 -8.49 17.65
CA GLN A 57 3.66 -7.06 17.38
C GLN A 57 2.46 -6.75 16.48
N GLN A 58 2.10 -7.66 15.57
CA GLN A 58 0.89 -7.54 14.74
C GLN A 58 -0.39 -8.08 15.41
N ASN A 59 -0.31 -8.53 16.67
CA ASN A 59 -1.45 -9.19 17.31
C ASN A 59 -2.57 -8.20 17.65
N ALA A 60 -3.64 -8.24 16.86
CA ALA A 60 -4.82 -7.40 17.05
C ALA A 60 -5.85 -8.01 18.02
N ALA A 61 -5.72 -9.29 18.42
CA ALA A 61 -6.71 -9.98 19.23
C ALA A 61 -7.02 -9.28 20.57
N PRO A 62 -6.04 -8.73 21.33
CA PRO A 62 -6.33 -8.01 22.58
C PRO A 62 -7.16 -6.75 22.35
N LEU A 63 -6.91 -6.04 21.25
CA LEU A 63 -7.68 -4.84 20.87
C LEU A 63 -9.11 -5.24 20.47
N LEU A 64 -9.25 -6.27 19.64
CA LEU A 64 -10.55 -6.79 19.22
C LEU A 64 -11.38 -7.26 20.42
N ALA A 65 -10.76 -7.91 21.41
CA ALA A 65 -11.45 -8.32 22.63
C ALA A 65 -11.98 -7.14 23.45
N ARG A 66 -11.25 -6.02 23.47
CA ARG A 66 -11.70 -4.78 24.14
C ARG A 66 -12.80 -4.06 23.36
N LEU A 67 -12.71 -4.04 22.02
CA LEU A 67 -13.67 -3.35 21.16
C LEU A 67 -14.97 -4.15 20.97
N LEU A 68 -14.88 -5.48 20.97
CA LEU A 68 -16.00 -6.39 20.66
C LEU A 68 -16.17 -7.45 21.77
N PRO A 69 -16.40 -7.04 23.04
CA PRO A 69 -16.50 -7.98 24.17
C PRO A 69 -17.69 -8.93 24.02
N SER A 70 -18.77 -8.49 23.37
CA SER A 70 -19.98 -9.27 23.11
C SER A 70 -19.85 -10.28 21.96
N LYS A 71 -18.69 -10.34 21.27
CA LYS A 71 -18.46 -11.22 20.11
C LYS A 71 -19.62 -11.20 19.10
N PRO A 72 -19.95 -10.03 18.52
CA PRO A 72 -21.10 -9.89 17.64
C PRO A 72 -20.99 -10.80 16.42
N GLY A 73 -22.13 -11.36 15.98
CA GLY A 73 -22.15 -12.27 14.84
C GLY A 73 -21.34 -13.54 15.05
N TYR A 74 -21.15 -13.99 16.30
CA TYR A 74 -20.41 -15.22 16.62
C TYR A 74 -20.82 -16.40 15.75
N HIS A 75 -22.12 -16.61 15.53
CA HIS A 75 -22.62 -17.71 14.69
C HIS A 75 -22.12 -17.63 13.24
N LEU A 76 -21.98 -16.43 12.67
CA LEU A 76 -21.43 -16.24 11.32
C LEU A 76 -19.95 -16.57 11.29
N VAL A 77 -19.19 -16.13 12.30
CA VAL A 77 -17.75 -16.40 12.40
C VAL A 77 -17.49 -17.88 12.70
N ALA A 78 -18.32 -18.51 13.54
CA ALA A 78 -18.24 -19.93 13.86
C ALA A 78 -18.60 -20.83 12.68
N ALA A 79 -19.37 -20.32 11.70
CA ALA A 79 -19.63 -21.04 10.45
C ALA A 79 -18.40 -21.07 9.51
N ILE A 80 -17.38 -20.24 9.75
CA ILE A 80 -16.16 -20.21 8.92
C ILE A 80 -15.28 -21.41 9.29
N HIS A 81 -15.08 -22.30 8.32
CA HIS A 81 -14.23 -23.48 8.42
C HIS A 81 -13.49 -23.68 7.09
N TRP A 82 -12.45 -22.90 6.85
CA TRP A 82 -11.74 -22.96 5.56
C TRP A 82 -10.33 -23.47 5.73
N HIS A 83 -9.90 -24.32 4.78
CA HIS A 83 -8.53 -24.76 4.69
C HIS A 83 -7.70 -23.68 3.99
N TYR A 84 -6.70 -23.17 4.70
CA TYR A 84 -5.77 -22.18 4.17
C TYR A 84 -4.34 -22.67 4.37
N ALA A 85 -3.67 -22.96 3.24
CA ALA A 85 -2.30 -23.45 3.20
C ALA A 85 -1.98 -24.61 4.14
N GLY A 86 -2.87 -25.62 4.17
CA GLY A 86 -2.69 -26.82 4.99
C GLY A 86 -3.16 -26.69 6.43
N SER A 87 -3.52 -25.48 6.89
CA SER A 87 -4.11 -25.24 8.21
C SER A 87 -5.63 -25.00 8.12
N VAL A 88 -6.38 -25.35 9.17
CA VAL A 88 -7.81 -25.06 9.27
C VAL A 88 -8.00 -23.77 10.05
N VAL A 89 -8.54 -22.75 9.39
CA VAL A 89 -8.94 -21.50 10.04
C VAL A 89 -10.39 -21.65 10.50
N SER A 90 -10.58 -21.75 11.81
CA SER A 90 -11.89 -21.90 12.44
C SER A 90 -11.90 -21.33 13.85
N VAL A 91 -13.09 -21.11 14.41
CA VAL A 91 -13.22 -20.69 15.82
C VAL A 91 -12.72 -21.77 16.78
N ALA A 92 -12.76 -23.05 16.38
CA ALA A 92 -12.27 -24.15 17.20
C ALA A 92 -10.72 -24.18 17.29
N SER A 93 -10.03 -23.81 16.21
CA SER A 93 -8.55 -23.79 16.16
C SER A 93 -7.96 -22.46 16.66
N GLU A 94 -8.47 -21.33 16.19
CA GLU A 94 -7.87 -20.00 16.39
C GLU A 94 -8.67 -19.12 17.36
N GLY A 95 -9.86 -19.56 17.79
CA GLY A 95 -10.79 -18.73 18.53
C GLY A 95 -11.46 -17.65 17.68
N TYR A 96 -12.51 -17.02 18.23
CA TYR A 96 -13.28 -15.98 17.53
C TYR A 96 -12.41 -14.80 17.07
N PHE A 97 -11.54 -14.28 17.95
CA PHE A 97 -10.69 -13.14 17.62
C PHE A 97 -9.53 -13.51 16.68
N GLY A 98 -9.05 -14.76 16.71
CA GLY A 98 -8.03 -15.24 15.77
C GLY A 98 -8.57 -15.30 14.34
N VAL A 99 -9.79 -15.82 14.15
CA VAL A 99 -10.45 -15.81 12.82
C VAL A 99 -10.65 -14.38 12.31
N LEU A 100 -11.12 -13.46 13.16
CA LEU A 100 -11.28 -12.05 12.76
C LEU A 100 -9.94 -11.40 12.40
N GLN A 101 -8.90 -11.61 13.20
CA GLN A 101 -7.55 -11.10 12.91
C GLN A 101 -7.03 -11.66 11.58
N PHE A 102 -7.23 -12.96 11.32
CA PHE A 102 -6.86 -13.58 10.06
C PHE A 102 -7.53 -12.86 8.87
N ILE A 103 -8.85 -12.69 8.91
CA ILE A 103 -9.60 -11.99 7.86
C ILE A 103 -9.10 -10.55 7.69
N MET A 104 -8.93 -9.82 8.80
CA MET A 104 -8.44 -8.44 8.77
C MET A 104 -7.07 -8.34 8.12
N ARG A 105 -6.14 -9.26 8.41
CA ARG A 105 -4.81 -9.30 7.78
C ARG A 105 -4.91 -9.53 6.28
N LYS A 106 -5.70 -10.53 5.84
CA LYS A 106 -5.90 -10.82 4.42
C LYS A 106 -6.53 -9.64 3.67
N CYS A 107 -7.52 -8.97 4.29
CA CYS A 107 -8.12 -7.77 3.73
C CYS A 107 -7.15 -6.58 3.67
N ALA A 108 -6.33 -6.38 4.72
CA ALA A 108 -5.36 -5.29 4.77
C ALA A 108 -4.28 -5.46 3.70
N HIS A 109 -3.75 -6.67 3.52
CA HIS A 109 -2.78 -6.98 2.48
C HIS A 109 -3.40 -6.83 1.08
N PHE A 110 -4.53 -7.49 0.80
CA PHE A 110 -5.26 -7.33 -0.46
C PHE A 110 -5.54 -5.86 -0.79
N GLY A 111 -6.02 -5.08 0.19
CA GLY A 111 -6.33 -3.67 0.05
C GLY A 111 -5.08 -2.80 -0.20
N SER A 112 -3.97 -3.11 0.47
CA SER A 112 -2.69 -2.41 0.27
C SER A 112 -2.17 -2.65 -1.14
N TYR A 113 -2.15 -3.91 -1.60
CA TYR A 113 -1.74 -4.23 -2.96
C TYR A 113 -2.71 -3.69 -4.01
N PHE A 114 -4.02 -3.62 -3.71
CA PHE A 114 -4.99 -2.94 -4.56
C PHE A 114 -4.63 -1.46 -4.79
N ILE A 115 -4.32 -0.73 -3.72
CA ILE A 115 -3.89 0.68 -3.82
C ILE A 115 -2.53 0.76 -4.54
N LEU A 116 -1.62 -0.20 -4.30
CA LEU A 116 -0.33 -0.26 -4.98
C LEU A 116 -0.48 -0.44 -6.50
N GLY A 117 -1.27 -1.42 -6.96
CA GLY A 117 -1.53 -1.65 -8.37
C GLY A 117 -2.22 -0.48 -9.05
N LEU A 118 -3.21 0.12 -8.39
CA LEU A 118 -3.89 1.34 -8.84
C LEU A 118 -2.91 2.51 -9.01
N SER A 119 -2.09 2.77 -8.00
CA SER A 119 -1.17 3.90 -7.95
C SER A 119 0.00 3.73 -8.91
N LEU A 120 0.55 2.52 -9.05
CA LEU A 120 1.58 2.19 -10.04
C LEU A 120 1.05 2.35 -11.47
N TYR A 121 -0.15 1.85 -11.77
CA TYR A 121 -0.73 2.04 -13.10
C TYR A 121 -0.93 3.52 -13.42
N MET A 122 -1.48 4.30 -12.48
CA MET A 122 -1.66 5.75 -12.68
C MET A 122 -0.34 6.52 -12.78
N GLY A 123 0.64 6.19 -11.94
CA GLY A 123 1.94 6.86 -11.89
C GLY A 123 2.81 6.58 -13.10
N THR A 124 2.74 5.37 -13.66
CA THR A 124 3.53 4.98 -14.84
C THR A 124 2.98 5.54 -16.15
N ARG A 125 1.72 5.99 -16.22
CA ARG A 125 1.12 6.56 -17.45
C ARG A 125 1.89 7.72 -18.06
N ARG A 126 2.62 8.51 -17.24
CA ARG A 126 3.41 9.65 -17.71
C ARG A 126 4.78 9.24 -18.25
N HIS A 127 5.32 8.12 -17.80
CA HIS A 127 6.69 7.68 -18.07
C HIS A 127 6.76 6.54 -19.08
N ILE A 128 5.73 5.70 -19.10
CA ILE A 128 5.61 4.55 -20.00
C ILE A 128 4.39 4.82 -20.90
N PRO A 129 4.55 5.30 -22.15
CA PRO A 129 3.42 5.62 -23.03
C PRO A 129 2.69 4.37 -23.52
N ALA A 130 3.43 3.28 -23.77
CA ALA A 130 2.89 1.99 -24.23
C ALA A 130 1.94 1.38 -23.18
N TRP A 131 0.66 1.26 -23.53
CA TRP A 131 -0.37 0.82 -22.58
C TRP A 131 -0.26 -0.66 -22.23
N TRP A 132 0.05 -1.51 -23.21
CA TRP A 132 0.22 -2.95 -23.03
C TRP A 132 1.37 -3.24 -22.07
N LEU A 133 2.46 -2.46 -22.16
CA LEU A 133 3.62 -2.62 -21.29
C LEU A 133 3.26 -2.33 -19.83
N ARG A 134 2.44 -1.32 -19.56
CA ARG A 134 1.94 -1.05 -18.20
C ARG A 134 1.07 -2.19 -17.67
N VAL A 135 0.20 -2.76 -18.51
CA VAL A 135 -0.68 -3.87 -18.14
C VAL A 135 0.10 -5.13 -17.78
N VAL A 136 1.28 -5.34 -18.37
CA VAL A 136 2.17 -6.46 -18.04
C VAL A 136 3.08 -6.14 -16.84
N MET A 137 3.74 -4.98 -16.86
CA MET A 137 4.74 -4.64 -15.83
C MET A 137 4.12 -4.44 -14.46
N VAL A 138 2.95 -3.80 -14.34
CA VAL A 138 2.38 -3.49 -13.02
C VAL A 138 2.07 -4.75 -12.21
N PRO A 139 1.37 -5.77 -12.75
CA PRO A 139 1.16 -7.03 -12.05
C PRO A 139 2.47 -7.75 -11.71
N LEU A 140 3.45 -7.78 -12.62
CA LEU A 140 4.74 -8.43 -12.36
C LEU A 140 5.52 -7.73 -11.24
N THR A 141 5.54 -6.40 -11.22
CA THR A 141 6.15 -5.63 -10.13
C THR A 141 5.43 -5.91 -8.81
N CYS A 142 4.10 -5.91 -8.79
CA CYS A 142 3.35 -6.19 -7.55
C CYS A 142 3.54 -7.63 -7.07
N ALA A 143 3.55 -8.61 -7.98
CA ALA A 143 3.83 -10.01 -7.65
C ALA A 143 5.24 -10.19 -7.07
N GLY A 144 6.24 -9.52 -7.67
CA GLY A 144 7.60 -9.49 -7.12
C GLY A 144 7.65 -8.85 -5.73
N CYS A 145 6.94 -7.73 -5.52
CA CYS A 145 6.81 -7.11 -4.20
C CYS A 145 6.12 -8.03 -3.19
N ALA A 146 5.07 -8.76 -3.57
CA ALA A 146 4.38 -9.73 -2.69
C ALA A 146 5.28 -10.91 -2.32
N ALA A 147 6.02 -11.45 -3.28
CA ALA A 147 7.00 -12.50 -3.01
C ALA A 147 8.13 -12.02 -2.08
N LEU A 148 8.62 -10.79 -2.27
CA LEU A 148 9.62 -10.19 -1.39
C LEU A 148 9.07 -9.90 0.01
N ASP A 149 7.80 -9.51 0.12
CA ASP A 149 7.14 -9.27 1.40
C ASP A 149 7.06 -10.55 2.23
N GLU A 150 6.59 -11.65 1.63
CA GLU A 150 6.55 -12.98 2.28
C GLU A 150 7.95 -13.50 2.62
N PHE A 151 8.92 -13.31 1.73
CA PHE A 151 10.31 -13.67 2.00
C PHE A 151 10.88 -12.87 3.19
N HIS A 152 10.60 -11.57 3.28
CA HIS A 152 11.08 -10.74 4.38
C HIS A 152 10.35 -11.07 5.70
N GLN A 153 9.05 -11.39 5.66
CA GLN A 153 8.32 -11.88 6.82
C GLN A 153 8.94 -13.18 7.38
N MET A 154 9.34 -14.10 6.51
CA MET A 154 10.05 -15.33 6.90
C MET A 154 11.36 -15.04 7.65
N LEU A 155 12.07 -13.97 7.29
CA LEU A 155 13.32 -13.58 7.96
C LEU A 155 13.09 -12.93 9.33
N THR A 156 11.90 -12.35 9.56
CA THR A 156 11.65 -11.45 10.70
C THR A 156 10.81 -12.10 11.81
N GLY A 157 10.28 -13.31 11.63
CA GLY A 157 9.62 -14.05 12.69
C GLY A 157 9.12 -15.45 12.30
N ASP A 158 8.46 -16.15 13.22
CA ASP A 158 7.91 -17.51 13.07
C ASP A 158 6.71 -17.61 12.10
N ARG A 159 6.66 -16.78 11.05
CA ARG A 159 5.66 -16.89 9.99
C ARG A 159 6.23 -17.68 8.83
N SER A 160 5.53 -18.73 8.43
CA SER A 160 5.87 -19.45 7.20
C SER A 160 5.40 -18.63 6.00
N PRO A 161 6.26 -18.42 4.98
CA PRO A 161 5.86 -17.74 3.76
C PRO A 161 4.82 -18.58 3.01
N LEU A 162 3.78 -17.92 2.53
CA LEU A 162 2.61 -18.59 1.96
C LEU A 162 2.45 -18.18 0.50
N PHE A 163 2.53 -19.15 -0.42
CA PHE A 163 2.29 -18.87 -1.84
C PHE A 163 0.86 -18.34 -2.09
N GLN A 164 -0.09 -18.76 -1.27
CA GLN A 164 -1.46 -18.27 -1.28
C GLN A 164 -1.55 -16.77 -0.95
N ASP A 165 -0.64 -16.25 -0.12
CA ASP A 165 -0.58 -14.82 0.26
C ASP A 165 -0.05 -14.01 -0.93
N VAL A 166 0.99 -14.51 -1.60
CA VAL A 166 1.51 -13.90 -2.85
C VAL A 166 0.42 -13.81 -3.92
N ILE A 167 -0.37 -14.87 -4.11
CA ILE A 167 -1.49 -14.88 -5.08
C ILE A 167 -2.57 -13.87 -4.67
N LEU A 168 -2.96 -13.86 -3.40
CA LEU A 168 -3.99 -12.97 -2.89
C LEU A 168 -3.60 -11.49 -3.12
N ASP A 169 -2.37 -11.15 -2.76
CA ASP A 169 -1.83 -9.80 -2.86
C ASP A 169 -1.68 -9.36 -4.32
N THR A 170 -1.18 -10.26 -5.17
CA THR A 170 -1.12 -10.03 -6.62
C THR A 170 -2.51 -9.80 -7.21
N THR A 171 -3.51 -10.56 -6.78
CA THR A 171 -4.91 -10.41 -7.23
C THR A 171 -5.46 -9.05 -6.80
N GLY A 172 -5.19 -8.60 -5.58
CA GLY A 172 -5.51 -7.25 -5.12
C GLY A 172 -4.95 -6.17 -6.05
N ALA A 173 -3.67 -6.25 -6.37
CA ALA A 173 -3.02 -5.33 -7.30
C ALA A 173 -3.65 -5.33 -8.70
N VAL A 174 -3.95 -6.51 -9.25
CA VAL A 174 -4.63 -6.64 -10.54
C VAL A 174 -6.01 -6.00 -10.50
N CYS A 175 -6.80 -6.23 -9.44
CA CYS A 175 -8.12 -5.58 -9.27
C CYS A 175 -8.01 -4.05 -9.24
N GLY A 176 -7.03 -3.50 -8.51
CA GLY A 176 -6.80 -2.05 -8.46
C GLY A 176 -6.42 -1.46 -9.82
N MET A 177 -5.54 -2.13 -10.55
CA MET A 177 -5.19 -1.74 -11.93
C MET A 177 -6.40 -1.79 -12.87
N LEU A 178 -7.18 -2.88 -12.84
CA LEU A 178 -8.34 -3.06 -13.71
C LEU A 178 -9.41 -2.01 -13.44
N LEU A 179 -9.65 -1.65 -12.17
CA LEU A 179 -10.56 -0.57 -11.81
C LEU A 179 -10.17 0.74 -12.50
N VAL A 180 -8.89 1.11 -12.47
CA VAL A 180 -8.40 2.32 -13.15
C VAL A 180 -8.65 2.25 -14.64
N ILE A 181 -8.35 1.12 -15.28
CA ILE A 181 -8.55 0.94 -16.72
C ILE A 181 -10.03 1.14 -17.06
N VAL A 182 -10.94 0.49 -16.33
CA VAL A 182 -12.40 0.63 -16.53
C VAL A 182 -12.84 2.08 -16.36
N LEU A 183 -12.41 2.77 -15.31
CA LEU A 183 -12.76 4.17 -15.07
C LEU A 183 -12.25 5.09 -16.18
N LEU A 184 -11.01 4.88 -16.67
CA LEU A 184 -10.46 5.67 -17.76
C LEU A 184 -11.19 5.44 -19.08
N LEU A 185 -11.58 4.19 -19.38
CA LEU A 185 -12.39 3.86 -20.55
C LEU A 185 -13.79 4.48 -20.46
N ALA A 186 -14.45 4.39 -19.29
CA ALA A 186 -15.75 5.02 -19.06
C ALA A 186 -15.69 6.55 -19.23
N CYS A 187 -14.67 7.20 -18.68
CA CYS A 187 -14.45 8.64 -18.82
C CYS A 187 -14.08 9.07 -20.26
N ARG A 188 -13.46 8.20 -21.06
CA ARG A 188 -13.22 8.45 -22.49
C ARG A 188 -14.52 8.34 -23.28
N ARG A 189 -15.32 7.30 -23.02
CA ARG A 189 -16.62 7.10 -23.67
C ARG A 189 -17.57 8.27 -23.41
N ARG A 190 -17.68 8.75 -22.17
CA ARG A 190 -18.53 9.91 -21.84
C ARG A 190 -18.12 11.18 -22.57
N ARG A 191 -16.82 11.43 -22.75
CA ARG A 191 -16.30 12.59 -23.48
C ARG A 191 -16.47 12.51 -25.00
N ALA A 192 -16.71 11.33 -25.54
CA ALA A 192 -16.99 11.15 -26.96
C ALA A 192 -18.49 11.29 -27.29
N LEU A 193 -19.35 11.27 -26.26
CA LEU A 193 -20.81 11.39 -26.40
C LEU A 193 -21.34 12.79 -26.11
N ASN A 194 -20.51 13.65 -25.49
CA ASN A 194 -20.80 15.07 -25.22
C ASN A 194 -19.98 15.93 -26.18
#